data_AF-A0A929K6L7-F1
#
_entry.id   AF-A0A929K6L7-F1
#
_cell.length_a   1.000
_cell.length_b   1.000
_cell.length_c   1.000
_cell.angle_alpha   90.00
_cell.angle_beta   90.00
_cell.angle_gamma   90.00
#
_symmetry.space_group_name_H-M   'P 1'
#
loop_
_entity.id
_entity.type
_entity.pdbx_description
1 polymer ?
#
loop_
_entity_poly.entity_id
_entity_poly.type
_entity_poly.pdbx_seq_one_letter_code
_entity_poly.pdbx_strand_id
1 'polypeptide(L)'
;MNRFENTRLWQNTLAVQSEPDPERQQRMKLRETFYSFRERAKMLAGEISRDLPDFTVHDISHIDALWEMAELVAGQDFVLTPPEAFVLGGAFLIHDLGMGVAAYPNGIEELRKGELWNDTIFAEMKKNLKRAPTDDEIKNPNKEIEKSATQSVLRDSHAKHAEKLALIKWKDSVNNAEEYHLIEDNDLRQTYGRVIGLIAHSHWWPIEKLIDNLPTTLGAPGGFSNEWTVDPVKLACLLRISDACHIDERRAPGFLRTIRKPDNDARKHWVFQENLYQPRLESDRLVYTSKNAFTTEENLSWWQCYEILQMIDHELRNVDSLLTDTNRQRLAARGVSNVEEPKRLVKSIPTEGWEPVDT
;
A
#
# COMPACT_ATOMS: atom_id res chain seq x y z
N MET A 1 17.01 -2.06 15.43
CA MET A 1 17.15 -1.50 14.07
C MET A 1 16.16 -2.23 13.20
N ASN A 2 15.21 -1.51 12.62
CA ASN A 2 14.16 -2.09 11.78
C ASN A 2 14.74 -2.43 10.41
N ARG A 3 14.20 -3.45 9.73
CA ARG A 3 14.76 -3.94 8.45
C ARG A 3 14.78 -2.84 7.37
N PHE A 4 13.78 -1.96 7.34
CA PHE A 4 13.71 -0.85 6.39
C PHE A 4 14.86 0.15 6.52
N GLU A 5 15.42 0.33 7.73
CA GLU A 5 16.52 1.26 7.95
C GLU A 5 17.79 0.80 7.23
N ASN A 6 17.91 -0.49 6.92
CA ASN A 6 19.07 -1.04 6.22
C ASN A 6 19.00 -0.84 4.70
N THR A 7 17.88 -0.37 4.16
CA THR A 7 17.79 -0.05 2.73
C THR A 7 18.71 1.12 2.39
N ARG A 8 19.39 1.04 1.26
CA ARG A 8 20.14 2.13 0.60
C ARG A 8 19.29 3.39 0.46
N LEU A 9 18.00 3.26 0.12
CA LEU A 9 17.11 4.42 0.01
C LEU A 9 17.04 5.19 1.34
N TRP A 10 16.94 4.49 2.47
CA TRP A 10 17.01 5.10 3.80
C TRP A 10 18.43 5.57 4.17
N GLN A 11 19.43 4.71 3.96
CA GLN A 11 20.82 4.96 4.34
C GLN A 11 21.40 6.19 3.65
N ASN A 12 21.08 6.42 2.39
CA ASN A 12 21.58 7.57 1.63
C ASN A 12 20.81 8.87 1.92
N THR A 13 19.69 8.80 2.65
CA THR A 13 18.79 9.95 2.81
C THR A 13 18.57 10.36 4.26
N LEU A 14 17.89 9.52 5.05
CA LEU A 14 17.43 9.84 6.40
C LEU A 14 18.39 9.33 7.48
N ALA A 15 19.21 8.31 7.18
CA ALA A 15 20.20 7.81 8.13
C ALA A 15 21.27 8.87 8.47
N VAL A 16 21.98 8.65 9.58
CA VAL A 16 23.11 9.48 9.98
C VAL A 16 24.23 9.33 8.94
N GLN A 17 24.73 10.44 8.43
CA GLN A 17 25.84 10.47 7.48
C GLN A 17 27.18 10.61 8.20
N SER A 18 28.26 10.20 7.53
CA SER A 18 29.63 10.48 7.98
C SER A 18 29.95 11.96 7.90
N GLU A 19 30.75 12.46 8.83
CA GLU A 19 31.16 13.87 8.83
C GLU A 19 32.15 14.19 7.68
N PRO A 20 32.08 15.39 7.08
CA PRO A 20 31.15 16.48 7.41
C PRO A 20 29.73 16.26 6.84
N ASP A 21 28.69 16.45 7.66
CA ASP A 21 27.28 16.50 7.22
C ASP A 21 26.68 17.90 7.47
N PRO A 22 26.82 18.85 6.52
CA PRO A 22 26.30 20.21 6.68
C PRO A 22 24.77 20.27 6.89
N GLU A 23 24.04 19.24 6.43
CA GLU A 23 22.58 19.16 6.46
C GLU A 23 22.07 18.26 7.62
N ARG A 24 22.96 17.93 8.57
CA ARG A 24 22.70 16.99 9.67
C ARG A 24 21.45 17.34 10.47
N GLN A 25 21.23 18.62 10.77
CA GLN A 25 20.09 19.06 11.59
C GLN A 25 18.76 18.87 10.85
N GLN A 26 18.72 19.23 9.56
CA GLN A 26 17.55 19.09 8.69
C GLN A 26 17.21 17.61 8.47
N ARG A 27 18.24 16.79 8.21
CA ARG A 27 18.11 15.34 8.07
C ARG A 27 17.60 14.68 9.35
N MET A 28 18.15 15.08 10.49
CA MET A 28 17.68 14.63 11.80
C MET A 28 16.22 15.01 12.02
N LYS A 29 15.81 16.26 11.73
CA LYS A 29 14.40 16.70 11.87
C LYS A 29 13.46 15.79 11.07
N LEU A 30 13.78 15.51 9.81
CA LEU A 30 12.98 14.61 8.97
C LEU A 30 12.92 13.19 9.55
N ARG A 31 14.06 12.64 9.96
CA ARG A 31 14.16 11.28 10.52
C ARG A 31 13.36 11.12 11.82
N GLU A 32 13.54 12.01 12.78
CA GLU A 32 12.82 11.92 14.07
C GLU A 32 11.31 12.11 13.89
N THR A 33 10.91 12.99 12.95
CA THR A 33 9.50 13.15 12.58
C THR A 33 8.95 11.89 11.92
N PHE A 34 9.71 11.23 11.05
CA PHE A 34 9.31 9.96 10.47
C PHE A 34 9.11 8.88 11.52
N TYR A 35 10.01 8.75 12.51
CA TYR A 35 9.86 7.76 13.57
C TYR A 35 8.60 7.98 14.41
N SER A 36 8.35 9.21 14.84
CA SER A 36 7.13 9.54 15.60
C SER A 36 5.85 9.30 14.78
N PHE A 37 5.86 9.64 13.49
CA PHE A 37 4.78 9.34 12.56
C PHE A 37 4.56 7.82 12.43
N ARG A 38 5.64 7.06 12.24
CA ARG A 38 5.60 5.61 12.12
C ARG A 38 4.98 4.93 13.35
N GLU A 39 5.32 5.37 14.56
CA GLU A 39 4.75 4.77 15.78
C GLU A 39 3.23 4.99 15.87
N ARG A 40 2.72 6.13 15.42
CA ARG A 40 1.26 6.38 15.39
C ARG A 40 0.57 5.62 14.25
N ALA A 41 1.19 5.59 13.08
CA ALA A 41 0.70 4.80 11.94
C ALA A 41 0.63 3.30 12.29
N LYS A 42 1.62 2.78 13.02
CA LYS A 42 1.64 1.40 13.52
C LYS A 42 0.44 1.07 14.40
N MET A 43 0.01 2.00 15.26
CA MET A 43 -1.18 1.80 16.10
C MET A 43 -2.44 1.66 15.24
N LEU A 44 -2.64 2.54 14.25
CA LEU A 44 -3.77 2.43 13.32
C LEU A 44 -3.70 1.16 12.46
N ALA A 45 -2.52 0.81 11.95
CA ALA A 45 -2.32 -0.38 11.13
C ALA A 45 -2.65 -1.67 11.89
N GLY A 46 -2.40 -1.70 13.20
CA GLY A 46 -2.75 -2.83 14.07
C GLY A 46 -4.25 -3.10 14.15
N GLU A 47 -5.08 -2.06 13.97
CA GLU A 47 -6.55 -2.18 14.01
C GLU A 47 -7.16 -2.72 12.72
N ILE A 48 -6.45 -2.66 11.57
CA ILE A 48 -7.00 -3.11 10.27
C ILE A 48 -7.49 -4.56 10.34
N SER A 49 -6.73 -5.45 11.00
CA SER A 49 -7.11 -6.87 11.08
C SER A 49 -8.34 -7.15 11.94
N ARG A 50 -8.75 -6.20 12.78
CA ARG A 50 -9.99 -6.29 13.57
C ARG A 50 -11.21 -6.07 12.68
N ASP A 51 -11.11 -5.14 11.75
CA ASP A 51 -12.21 -4.77 10.85
C ASP A 51 -12.22 -5.65 9.58
N LEU A 52 -11.04 -5.99 9.06
CA LEU A 52 -10.83 -6.80 7.85
C LEU A 52 -10.06 -8.12 8.16
N PRO A 53 -10.63 -9.05 8.95
CA PRO A 53 -9.92 -10.26 9.37
C PRO A 53 -9.58 -11.23 8.21
N ASP A 54 -10.35 -11.20 7.13
CA ASP A 54 -10.14 -12.08 5.97
C ASP A 54 -8.99 -11.62 5.07
N PHE A 55 -8.60 -10.34 5.15
CA PHE A 55 -7.54 -9.79 4.30
C PHE A 55 -6.18 -10.31 4.74
N THR A 56 -5.26 -10.37 3.78
CA THR A 56 -3.83 -10.64 4.03
C THR A 56 -3.24 -9.55 4.93
N VAL A 57 -1.97 -9.66 5.31
CA VAL A 57 -1.33 -8.72 6.23
C VAL A 57 -1.23 -7.33 5.57
N HIS A 58 -1.81 -6.33 6.24
CA HIS A 58 -1.77 -4.90 5.93
C HIS A 58 -1.33 -4.07 7.16
N ASP A 59 -0.55 -4.68 8.06
CA ASP A 59 -0.04 -4.01 9.26
C ASP A 59 1.31 -3.32 9.01
N ILE A 60 1.95 -2.84 10.08
CA ILE A 60 3.25 -2.15 10.00
C ILE A 60 4.36 -2.99 9.34
N SER A 61 4.28 -4.32 9.37
CA SER A 61 5.27 -5.19 8.73
C SER A 61 5.18 -5.13 7.21
N HIS A 62 3.97 -5.01 6.65
CA HIS A 62 3.76 -4.78 5.24
C HIS A 62 4.31 -3.40 4.83
N ILE A 63 3.93 -2.38 5.57
CA ILE A 63 4.35 -0.99 5.35
C ILE A 63 5.88 -0.85 5.38
N ASP A 64 6.55 -1.45 6.38
CA ASP A 64 8.01 -1.41 6.47
C ASP A 64 8.68 -2.12 5.28
N ALA A 65 8.11 -3.25 4.82
CA ALA A 65 8.64 -4.00 3.69
C ALA A 65 8.53 -3.25 2.35
N LEU A 66 7.69 -2.22 2.25
CA LEU A 66 7.63 -1.36 1.06
C LEU A 66 8.94 -0.63 0.78
N TRP A 67 9.74 -0.33 1.81
CA TRP A 67 11.09 0.21 1.59
C TRP A 67 12.00 -0.77 0.87
N GLU A 68 11.92 -2.06 1.20
CA GLU A 68 12.71 -3.10 0.55
C GLU A 68 12.24 -3.34 -0.89
N MET A 69 10.93 -3.31 -1.12
CA MET A 69 10.38 -3.39 -2.47
C MET A 69 10.77 -2.18 -3.30
N ALA A 70 10.70 -0.97 -2.72
CA ALA A 70 11.14 0.26 -3.37
C ALA A 70 12.61 0.19 -3.77
N GLU A 71 13.48 -0.29 -2.88
CA GLU A 71 14.89 -0.50 -3.19
C GLU A 71 15.09 -1.49 -4.35
N LEU A 72 14.39 -2.63 -4.30
CA LEU A 72 14.49 -3.67 -5.33
C LEU A 72 14.09 -3.14 -6.70
N VAL A 73 12.94 -2.45 -6.79
CA VAL A 73 12.38 -2.01 -8.09
C VAL A 73 13.06 -0.76 -8.62
N ALA A 74 13.54 0.12 -7.75
CA ALA A 74 14.24 1.34 -8.13
C ALA A 74 15.65 1.04 -8.68
N GLY A 75 16.32 0.00 -8.16
CA GLY A 75 17.69 -0.35 -8.54
C GLY A 75 18.74 0.55 -7.88
N GLN A 76 20.02 0.34 -8.21
CA GLN A 76 21.14 0.97 -7.49
C GLN A 76 21.29 2.47 -7.76
N ASP A 77 20.98 2.91 -8.98
CA ASP A 77 21.23 4.29 -9.43
C ASP A 77 20.10 5.25 -9.08
N PHE A 78 18.99 4.76 -8.51
CA PHE A 78 17.86 5.61 -8.15
C PHE A 78 18.18 6.42 -6.90
N VAL A 79 18.07 7.75 -7.03
CA VAL A 79 18.42 8.70 -5.97
C VAL A 79 17.17 9.36 -5.45
N LEU A 80 17.08 9.51 -4.13
CA LEU A 80 16.08 10.32 -3.45
C LEU A 80 16.78 11.46 -2.71
N THR A 81 16.14 12.63 -2.66
CA THR A 81 16.50 13.65 -1.66
C THR A 81 15.97 13.23 -0.27
N PRO A 82 16.50 13.78 0.84
CA PRO A 82 15.95 13.49 2.16
C PRO A 82 14.46 13.85 2.33
N PRO A 83 13.96 14.97 1.79
CA PRO A 83 12.52 15.21 1.77
C PRO A 83 11.73 14.22 0.93
N GLU A 84 12.26 13.78 -0.22
CA GLU A 84 11.61 12.74 -1.01
C GLU A 84 11.48 11.44 -0.22
N ALA A 85 12.52 11.03 0.51
CA ALA A 85 12.46 9.86 1.38
C ALA A 85 11.46 10.05 2.54
N PHE A 86 11.39 11.24 3.14
CA PHE A 86 10.39 11.54 4.17
C PHE A 86 8.96 11.47 3.62
N VAL A 87 8.71 12.04 2.44
CA VAL A 87 7.40 12.05 1.78
C VAL A 87 7.00 10.64 1.34
N LEU A 88 7.89 9.91 0.68
CA LEU A 88 7.67 8.51 0.29
C LEU A 88 7.37 7.64 1.50
N GLY A 89 8.20 7.76 2.55
CA GLY A 89 8.00 7.06 3.81
C GLY A 89 6.65 7.40 4.44
N GLY A 90 6.28 8.67 4.49
CA GLY A 90 4.98 9.10 4.97
C GLY A 90 3.82 8.53 4.16
N ALA A 91 3.97 8.42 2.83
CA ALA A 91 2.95 7.83 1.97
C ALA A 91 2.82 6.31 2.20
N PHE A 92 3.95 5.59 2.35
CA PHE A 92 3.94 4.19 2.79
C PHE A 92 3.17 4.02 4.10
N LEU A 93 3.42 4.88 5.09
CA LEU A 93 2.79 4.78 6.40
C LEU A 93 1.27 4.87 6.36
N ILE A 94 0.67 5.57 5.38
CA ILE A 94 -0.77 5.88 5.39
C ILE A 94 -1.60 5.29 4.26
N HIS A 95 -0.98 4.79 3.18
CA HIS A 95 -1.71 4.38 1.97
C HIS A 95 -2.86 3.40 2.24
N ASP A 96 -2.65 2.48 3.18
CA ASP A 96 -3.60 1.44 3.56
C ASP A 96 -4.37 1.70 4.85
N LEU A 97 -4.00 2.71 5.63
CA LEU A 97 -4.59 2.91 6.96
C LEU A 97 -6.10 3.18 6.91
N GLY A 98 -6.61 3.70 5.79
CA GLY A 98 -8.05 3.89 5.57
C GLY A 98 -8.87 2.60 5.57
N MET A 99 -8.23 1.43 5.58
CA MET A 99 -8.87 0.12 5.72
C MET A 99 -9.32 -0.22 7.15
N GLY A 100 -8.92 0.56 8.16
CA GLY A 100 -9.39 0.40 9.54
C GLY A 100 -10.34 1.51 9.96
N VAL A 101 -11.40 1.17 10.71
CA VAL A 101 -12.35 2.16 11.28
C VAL A 101 -11.63 3.14 12.21
N ALA A 102 -10.55 2.72 12.86
CA ALA A 102 -9.72 3.57 13.72
C ALA A 102 -9.12 4.79 12.99
N ALA A 103 -8.99 4.71 11.67
CA ALA A 103 -8.50 5.82 10.84
C ALA A 103 -9.54 6.94 10.64
N TYR A 104 -10.78 6.74 11.09
CA TYR A 104 -11.89 7.69 10.96
C TYR A 104 -12.18 8.28 12.35
N PRO A 105 -12.01 9.60 12.57
CA PRO A 105 -12.20 10.21 13.88
C PRO A 105 -13.58 10.00 14.50
N ASN A 106 -14.63 9.88 13.67
CA ASN A 106 -16.00 9.59 14.14
C ASN A 106 -16.36 8.09 14.02
N GLY A 107 -15.37 7.23 13.80
CA GLY A 107 -15.53 5.79 13.62
C GLY A 107 -16.53 5.44 12.51
N ILE A 108 -17.33 4.40 12.75
CA ILE A 108 -18.29 3.86 11.78
C ILE A 108 -19.37 4.89 11.37
N GLU A 109 -19.68 5.87 12.22
CA GLU A 109 -20.65 6.92 11.85
C GLU A 109 -20.16 7.81 10.70
N GLU A 110 -18.85 7.91 10.50
CA GLU A 110 -18.29 8.60 9.32
C GLU A 110 -18.58 7.80 8.05
N LEU A 111 -18.42 6.48 8.11
CA LEU A 111 -18.70 5.58 6.98
C LEU A 111 -20.19 5.61 6.62
N ARG A 112 -21.08 5.54 7.62
CA ARG A 112 -22.54 5.58 7.42
C ARG A 112 -23.06 6.83 6.73
N LYS A 113 -22.35 7.94 6.86
CA LYS A 113 -22.67 9.21 6.20
C LYS A 113 -22.06 9.33 4.80
N GLY A 114 -21.16 8.42 4.44
CA GLY A 114 -20.51 8.38 3.14
C GLY A 114 -21.47 8.00 2.02
N GLU A 115 -21.18 8.46 0.82
CA GLU A 115 -22.02 8.23 -0.38
C GLU A 115 -22.16 6.74 -0.70
N LEU A 116 -21.11 5.94 -0.47
CA LEU A 116 -21.10 4.51 -0.78
C LEU A 116 -21.95 3.67 0.17
N TRP A 117 -22.23 4.14 1.38
CA TRP A 117 -22.79 3.29 2.44
C TRP A 117 -24.13 2.66 2.07
N ASN A 118 -25.09 3.48 1.64
CA ASN A 118 -26.44 2.99 1.33
C ASN A 118 -26.43 2.07 0.10
N ASP A 119 -25.59 2.36 -0.89
CA ASP A 119 -25.45 1.55 -2.09
C ASP A 119 -24.83 0.18 -1.76
N THR A 120 -23.81 0.15 -0.89
CA THR A 120 -23.21 -1.09 -0.41
C THR A 120 -24.20 -1.91 0.42
N ILE A 121 -24.93 -1.28 1.34
CA ILE A 121 -25.99 -1.97 2.11
C ILE A 121 -27.04 -2.56 1.17
N PHE A 122 -27.50 -1.79 0.19
CA PHE A 122 -28.46 -2.27 -0.80
C PHE A 122 -27.94 -3.50 -1.55
N ALA A 123 -26.68 -3.46 -2.02
CA ALA A 123 -26.06 -4.55 -2.76
C ALA A 123 -25.95 -5.83 -1.90
N GLU A 124 -25.46 -5.72 -0.66
CA GLU A 124 -25.33 -6.85 0.26
C GLU A 124 -26.69 -7.44 0.65
N MET A 125 -27.68 -6.59 0.96
CA MET A 125 -29.04 -7.05 1.26
C MET A 125 -29.68 -7.73 0.05
N LYS A 126 -29.53 -7.18 -1.15
CA LYS A 126 -30.08 -7.78 -2.37
C LYS A 126 -29.50 -9.17 -2.62
N LYS A 127 -28.20 -9.34 -2.41
CA LYS A 127 -27.49 -10.62 -2.50
C LYS A 127 -28.02 -11.62 -1.47
N ASN A 128 -28.23 -11.18 -0.24
CA ASN A 128 -28.71 -12.04 0.85
C ASN A 128 -30.19 -12.43 0.70
N LEU A 129 -31.06 -11.45 0.43
CA LEU A 129 -32.51 -11.62 0.35
C LEU A 129 -32.98 -12.21 -0.99
N LYS A 130 -32.12 -12.19 -2.02
CA LYS A 130 -32.46 -12.55 -3.41
C LYS A 130 -33.63 -11.74 -3.99
N ARG A 131 -33.85 -10.53 -3.47
CA ARG A 131 -34.83 -9.53 -3.92
C ARG A 131 -34.32 -8.13 -3.58
N ALA A 132 -34.94 -7.09 -4.14
CA ALA A 132 -34.66 -5.73 -3.70
C ALA A 132 -35.06 -5.55 -2.21
N PRO A 133 -34.19 -4.96 -1.37
CA PRO A 133 -34.57 -4.54 -0.02
C PRO A 133 -35.51 -3.34 -0.08
N THR A 134 -36.33 -3.18 0.96
CA THR A 134 -37.15 -1.98 1.18
C THR A 134 -36.33 -0.88 1.86
N ASP A 135 -36.81 0.37 1.80
CA ASP A 135 -36.14 1.50 2.45
C ASP A 135 -35.95 1.33 3.97
N ASP A 136 -36.88 0.64 4.63
CA ASP A 136 -36.80 0.36 6.07
C ASP A 136 -35.71 -0.68 6.39
N GLU A 137 -35.57 -1.70 5.54
CA GLU A 137 -34.52 -2.71 5.65
C GLU A 137 -33.12 -2.10 5.45
N ILE A 138 -32.98 -1.18 4.49
CA ILE A 138 -31.71 -0.47 4.22
C ILE A 138 -31.32 0.41 5.42
N LYS A 139 -32.28 1.06 6.07
CA LYS A 139 -32.03 1.90 7.25
C LYS A 139 -31.70 1.10 8.50
N ASN A 140 -32.16 -0.14 8.57
CA ASN A 140 -32.01 -1.01 9.74
C ASN A 140 -31.42 -2.38 9.33
N PRO A 141 -30.20 -2.41 8.78
CA PRO A 141 -29.57 -3.67 8.40
C PRO A 141 -29.28 -4.51 9.65
N ASN A 142 -29.32 -5.84 9.50
CA ASN A 142 -28.82 -6.70 10.56
C ASN A 142 -27.29 -6.60 10.68
N LYS A 143 -26.74 -7.07 11.81
CA LYS A 143 -25.30 -6.93 12.12
C LYS A 143 -24.37 -7.58 11.10
N GLU A 144 -24.77 -8.68 10.47
CA GLU A 144 -23.93 -9.37 9.48
C GLU A 144 -23.83 -8.55 8.18
N ILE A 145 -24.95 -7.99 7.72
CA ILE A 145 -24.97 -7.07 6.57
C ILE A 145 -24.17 -5.81 6.89
N GLU A 146 -24.35 -5.22 8.06
CA GLU A 146 -23.61 -4.03 8.47
C GLU A 146 -22.10 -4.29 8.53
N LYS A 147 -21.68 -5.45 9.07
CA LYS A 147 -20.27 -5.85 9.09
C LYS A 147 -19.72 -6.00 7.68
N SER A 148 -20.40 -6.74 6.81
CA SER A 148 -19.97 -6.95 5.43
C SER A 148 -19.91 -5.65 4.62
N ALA A 149 -20.89 -4.75 4.81
CA ALA A 149 -20.89 -3.43 4.19
C ALA A 149 -19.74 -2.55 4.73
N THR A 150 -19.46 -2.61 6.03
CA THR A 150 -18.30 -1.92 6.63
C THR A 150 -17.01 -2.37 5.97
N GLN A 151 -16.81 -3.68 5.82
CA GLN A 151 -15.61 -4.23 5.16
C GLN A 151 -15.46 -3.75 3.72
N SER A 152 -16.57 -3.75 2.97
CA SER A 152 -16.59 -3.32 1.57
C SER A 152 -16.33 -1.82 1.43
N VAL A 153 -17.00 -0.99 2.23
CA VAL A 153 -16.80 0.47 2.21
C VAL A 153 -15.37 0.83 2.60
N LEU A 154 -14.80 0.20 3.64
CA LEU A 154 -13.40 0.42 4.02
C LEU A 154 -12.45 0.07 2.87
N ARG A 155 -12.66 -1.08 2.22
CA ARG A 155 -11.86 -1.50 1.05
C ARG A 155 -12.01 -0.51 -0.10
N ASP A 156 -13.20 -0.02 -0.40
CA ASP A 156 -13.43 0.84 -1.56
C ASP A 156 -12.99 2.29 -1.32
N SER A 157 -13.00 2.74 -0.06
CA SER A 157 -12.67 4.12 0.29
C SER A 157 -11.27 4.34 0.85
N HIS A 158 -10.49 3.30 1.20
CA HIS A 158 -9.22 3.47 1.93
C HIS A 158 -8.25 4.42 1.22
N ALA A 159 -8.02 4.23 -0.08
CA ALA A 159 -7.07 5.04 -0.83
C ALA A 159 -7.52 6.52 -0.86
N LYS A 160 -8.81 6.77 -1.08
CA LYS A 160 -9.37 8.14 -1.02
C LYS A 160 -9.27 8.74 0.37
N HIS A 161 -9.48 7.95 1.42
CA HIS A 161 -9.32 8.40 2.80
C HIS A 161 -7.87 8.72 3.14
N ALA A 162 -6.90 7.99 2.57
CA ALA A 162 -5.47 8.24 2.74
C ALA A 162 -5.05 9.65 2.32
N GLU A 163 -5.75 10.27 1.37
CA GLU A 163 -5.50 11.65 0.92
C GLU A 163 -5.49 12.66 2.06
N LYS A 164 -6.36 12.47 3.05
CA LYS A 164 -6.52 13.40 4.19
C LYS A 164 -5.82 12.93 5.46
N LEU A 165 -5.35 11.67 5.54
CA LEU A 165 -4.90 11.06 6.80
C LEU A 165 -3.78 11.80 7.50
N ALA A 166 -2.77 12.28 6.75
CA ALA A 166 -1.66 13.04 7.33
C ALA A 166 -2.10 14.37 7.99
N LEU A 167 -3.29 14.88 7.64
CA LEU A 167 -3.85 16.14 8.13
C LEU A 167 -4.98 15.94 9.16
N ILE A 168 -5.49 14.72 9.29
CA ILE A 168 -6.54 14.39 10.26
C ILE A 168 -6.01 14.59 11.69
N LYS A 169 -6.94 14.92 12.58
CA LYS A 169 -6.75 14.97 14.03
C LYS A 169 -7.74 14.09 14.74
N TRP A 170 -7.28 13.45 15.81
CA TRP A 170 -8.09 12.71 16.76
C TRP A 170 -8.17 13.50 18.07
N LYS A 171 -9.38 13.67 18.60
CA LYS A 171 -9.59 14.33 19.88
C LYS A 171 -9.59 13.30 20.99
N ASP A 172 -8.94 13.61 22.11
CA ASP A 172 -9.08 12.79 23.29
C ASP A 172 -10.51 12.91 23.87
N SER A 173 -11.16 11.77 24.02
CA SER A 173 -12.49 11.65 24.62
C SER A 173 -12.54 12.00 26.10
N VAL A 174 -11.40 11.92 26.81
CA VAL A 174 -11.28 12.25 28.24
C VAL A 174 -10.90 13.72 28.41
N ASN A 175 -9.88 14.17 27.70
CA ASN A 175 -9.44 15.57 27.67
C ASN A 175 -9.71 16.20 26.29
N ASN A 176 -10.91 16.76 26.10
CA ASN A 176 -11.33 17.41 24.85
C ASN A 176 -10.40 18.54 24.34
N ALA A 177 -9.42 19.00 25.14
CA ALA A 177 -8.42 19.98 24.73
C ALA A 177 -7.21 19.38 23.99
N GLU A 178 -6.95 18.08 24.14
CA GLU A 178 -5.83 17.41 23.47
C GLU A 178 -6.24 16.87 22.10
N GLU A 179 -5.42 17.19 21.09
CA GLU A 179 -5.57 16.73 19.72
C GLU A 179 -4.30 16.00 19.27
N TYR A 180 -4.46 14.83 18.67
CA TYR A 180 -3.38 13.98 18.17
C TYR A 180 -3.37 14.00 16.65
N HIS A 181 -2.20 14.15 16.03
CA HIS A 181 -1.99 14.02 14.59
C HIS A 181 -1.09 12.83 14.26
N LEU A 182 -1.11 12.33 13.03
CA LEU A 182 -0.12 11.33 12.65
C LEU A 182 1.29 11.94 12.55
N ILE A 183 1.42 13.10 11.91
CA ILE A 183 2.67 13.87 11.87
C ILE A 183 2.59 14.94 12.95
N GLU A 184 3.39 14.84 14.01
CA GLU A 184 3.31 15.79 15.14
C GLU A 184 3.95 17.14 14.83
N ASP A 185 5.08 17.15 14.14
CA ASP A 185 5.77 18.37 13.74
C ASP A 185 4.84 19.18 12.83
N ASN A 186 4.32 20.30 13.35
CA ASN A 186 3.32 21.09 12.66
C ASN A 186 3.84 21.67 11.35
N ASP A 187 5.12 22.08 11.30
CA ASP A 187 5.72 22.67 10.11
C ASP A 187 5.82 21.63 8.99
N LEU A 188 6.33 20.43 9.30
CA LEU A 188 6.43 19.34 8.32
C LEU A 188 5.06 18.81 7.91
N ARG A 189 4.09 18.76 8.84
CA ARG A 189 2.71 18.40 8.51
C ARG A 189 2.08 19.39 7.54
N GLN A 190 2.23 20.69 7.78
CA GLN A 190 1.71 21.73 6.88
C GLN A 190 2.43 21.72 5.53
N THR A 191 3.74 21.44 5.53
CA THR A 191 4.56 21.45 4.32
C THR A 191 4.31 20.22 3.45
N TYR A 192 4.28 19.03 4.05
CA TYR A 192 4.28 17.76 3.30
C TYR A 192 3.01 16.93 3.47
N GLY A 193 2.17 17.19 4.47
CA GLY A 193 1.01 16.34 4.78
C GLY A 193 0.06 16.18 3.59
N ARG A 194 -0.19 17.27 2.84
CA ARG A 194 -1.03 17.22 1.63
C ARG A 194 -0.41 16.36 0.52
N VAL A 195 0.88 16.52 0.22
CA VAL A 195 1.52 15.76 -0.87
C VAL A 195 1.70 14.28 -0.50
N ILE A 196 1.99 14.00 0.77
CA ILE A 196 2.01 12.64 1.32
C ILE A 196 0.66 11.95 1.10
N GLY A 197 -0.44 12.64 1.45
CA GLY A 197 -1.79 12.14 1.22
C GLY A 197 -2.11 11.91 -0.26
N LEU A 198 -1.80 12.87 -1.13
CA LEU A 198 -2.05 12.74 -2.58
C LEU A 198 -1.29 11.56 -3.19
N ILE A 199 -0.01 11.40 -2.85
CA ILE A 199 0.80 10.25 -3.29
C ILE A 199 0.17 8.96 -2.77
N ALA A 200 -0.19 8.91 -1.49
CA ALA A 200 -0.85 7.76 -0.89
C ALA A 200 -2.16 7.40 -1.61
N HIS A 201 -3.04 8.35 -1.91
CA HIS A 201 -4.27 8.09 -2.67
C HIS A 201 -4.00 7.62 -4.11
N SER A 202 -2.94 8.14 -4.73
CA SER A 202 -2.65 7.88 -6.14
C SER A 202 -2.34 6.43 -6.49
N HIS A 203 -2.07 5.54 -5.52
CA HIS A 203 -1.86 4.11 -5.78
C HIS A 203 -3.12 3.41 -6.34
N TRP A 204 -4.30 4.02 -6.22
CA TRP A 204 -5.56 3.54 -6.83
C TRP A 204 -5.99 4.33 -8.06
N TRP A 205 -5.20 5.30 -8.52
CA TRP A 205 -5.53 6.05 -9.71
C TRP A 205 -5.09 5.31 -10.98
N PRO A 206 -5.84 5.47 -12.09
CA PRO A 206 -5.28 5.22 -13.41
C PRO A 206 -3.99 6.03 -13.61
N ILE A 207 -3.00 5.43 -14.28
CA ILE A 207 -1.66 6.01 -14.43
C ILE A 207 -1.67 7.40 -15.06
N GLU A 208 -2.61 7.65 -15.97
CA GLU A 208 -2.76 8.91 -16.70
C GLU A 208 -3.10 10.07 -15.76
N LYS A 209 -3.80 9.78 -14.65
CA LYS A 209 -4.18 10.80 -13.66
C LYS A 209 -3.01 11.29 -12.81
N LEU A 210 -1.86 10.60 -12.79
CA LEU A 210 -0.73 11.02 -11.97
C LEU A 210 -0.23 12.41 -12.38
N ILE A 211 -0.13 12.68 -13.69
CA ILE A 211 0.40 13.95 -14.20
C ILE A 211 -0.59 15.10 -13.98
N ASP A 212 -1.88 14.83 -14.14
CA ASP A 212 -2.92 15.86 -14.07
C ASP A 212 -3.23 16.28 -12.63
N ASN A 213 -3.11 15.36 -11.66
CA ASN A 213 -3.59 15.56 -10.30
C ASN A 213 -2.49 15.74 -9.26
N LEU A 214 -1.26 15.28 -9.53
CA LEU A 214 -0.14 15.52 -8.62
C LEU A 214 0.48 16.89 -8.87
N PRO A 215 0.96 17.58 -7.82
CA PRO A 215 1.63 18.85 -8.01
C PRO A 215 2.94 18.67 -8.79
N THR A 216 3.40 19.76 -9.41
CA THR A 216 4.76 19.83 -9.96
C THR A 216 5.80 19.63 -8.87
N THR A 217 7.07 19.48 -9.26
CA THR A 217 8.20 19.42 -8.33
C THR A 217 8.13 20.56 -7.31
N LEU A 218 8.16 20.19 -6.04
CA LEU A 218 8.12 21.12 -4.91
C LEU A 218 9.54 21.55 -4.56
N GLY A 219 9.71 22.82 -4.22
CA GLY A 219 10.96 23.34 -3.69
C GLY A 219 11.22 22.89 -2.25
N ALA A 220 12.44 23.12 -1.77
CA ALA A 220 12.81 22.83 -0.39
C ALA A 220 12.13 23.80 0.59
N PRO A 221 11.77 23.36 1.81
CA PRO A 221 11.26 24.24 2.86
C PRO A 221 12.33 25.23 3.35
N GLY A 222 11.90 26.31 4.00
CA GLY A 222 12.82 27.27 4.61
C GLY A 222 13.80 26.60 5.58
N GLY A 223 15.10 26.88 5.42
CA GLY A 223 16.17 26.30 6.23
C GLY A 223 16.70 24.95 5.74
N PHE A 224 16.17 24.42 4.64
CA PHE A 224 16.70 23.25 3.93
C PHE A 224 17.53 23.69 2.72
N SER A 225 18.38 22.78 2.22
CA SER A 225 19.13 23.01 0.99
C SER A 225 18.19 23.11 -0.20
N ASN A 226 18.43 24.07 -1.09
CA ASN A 226 17.55 24.34 -2.22
C ASN A 226 17.46 23.17 -3.22
N GLU A 227 18.48 22.31 -3.26
CA GLU A 227 18.53 21.09 -4.08
C GLU A 227 17.63 19.97 -3.55
N TRP A 228 17.15 20.07 -2.30
CA TRP A 228 16.28 19.07 -1.69
C TRP A 228 14.81 19.25 -2.13
N THR A 229 14.59 19.15 -3.43
CA THR A 229 13.25 19.18 -4.04
C THR A 229 12.50 17.87 -3.83
N VAL A 230 11.18 17.88 -4.05
CA VAL A 230 10.31 16.69 -4.05
C VAL A 230 9.58 16.59 -5.38
N ASP A 231 9.78 15.51 -6.13
CA ASP A 231 8.98 15.19 -7.33
C ASP A 231 7.85 14.20 -6.99
N PRO A 232 6.58 14.66 -6.88
CA PRO A 232 5.50 13.81 -6.42
C PRO A 232 5.17 12.66 -7.38
N VAL A 233 5.32 12.85 -8.70
CA VAL A 233 5.03 11.82 -9.71
C VAL A 233 6.04 10.69 -9.61
N LYS A 234 7.32 11.02 -9.42
CA LYS A 234 8.39 10.06 -9.18
C LYS A 234 8.10 9.20 -7.94
N LEU A 235 7.65 9.82 -6.85
CA LEU A 235 7.32 9.10 -5.62
C LEU A 235 6.05 8.26 -5.74
N ALA A 236 5.02 8.75 -6.43
CA ALA A 236 3.81 7.99 -6.72
C ALA A 236 4.10 6.72 -7.55
N CYS A 237 4.95 6.83 -8.57
CA CYS A 237 5.41 5.69 -9.35
C CYS A 237 6.10 4.65 -8.47
N LEU A 238 6.98 5.09 -7.57
CA LEU A 238 7.72 4.20 -6.68
C LEU A 238 6.79 3.53 -5.65
N LEU A 239 5.88 4.28 -5.02
CA LEU A 239 4.88 3.73 -4.09
C LEU A 239 4.05 2.64 -4.75
N ARG A 240 3.44 2.97 -5.89
CA ARG A 240 2.52 2.10 -6.61
C ARG A 240 3.13 0.77 -6.99
N ILE A 241 4.36 0.80 -7.53
CA ILE A 241 5.08 -0.43 -7.87
C ILE A 241 5.51 -1.19 -6.62
N SER A 242 5.97 -0.50 -5.59
CA SER A 242 6.42 -1.15 -4.34
C SER A 242 5.29 -1.92 -3.68
N ASP A 243 4.09 -1.34 -3.62
CA ASP A 243 2.90 -1.99 -3.07
C ASP A 243 2.45 -3.16 -3.94
N ALA A 244 2.24 -2.92 -5.24
CA ALA A 244 1.79 -3.96 -6.18
C ALA A 244 2.71 -5.20 -6.19
N CYS A 245 4.03 -5.00 -6.06
CA CYS A 245 5.01 -6.09 -6.11
C CYS A 245 5.11 -6.89 -4.81
N HIS A 246 4.61 -6.39 -3.68
CA HIS A 246 4.74 -7.05 -2.38
C HIS A 246 3.68 -8.14 -2.19
N ILE A 247 3.89 -9.31 -2.82
CA ILE A 247 2.95 -10.45 -2.80
C ILE A 247 3.58 -11.76 -2.29
N ASP A 248 4.68 -11.67 -1.55
CA ASP A 248 5.36 -12.85 -0.98
C ASP A 248 4.77 -13.29 0.37
N GLU A 249 5.34 -14.36 0.93
CA GLU A 249 4.88 -15.01 2.18
C GLU A 249 4.71 -14.07 3.38
N ARG A 250 5.37 -12.90 3.39
CA ARG A 250 5.22 -11.91 4.47
C ARG A 250 3.83 -11.30 4.50
N ARG A 251 3.13 -11.25 3.35
CA ARG A 251 1.72 -10.85 3.29
C ARG A 251 0.78 -11.94 3.80
N ALA A 252 1.17 -13.21 3.76
CA ALA A 252 0.29 -14.31 4.11
C ALA A 252 1.00 -15.41 4.93
N PRO A 253 1.40 -15.13 6.19
CA PRO A 253 2.01 -16.15 7.02
C PRO A 253 1.06 -17.34 7.25
N GLY A 254 1.51 -18.56 6.93
CA GLY A 254 0.63 -19.75 6.95
C GLY A 254 0.02 -20.09 8.32
N PHE A 255 0.76 -19.83 9.40
CA PHE A 255 0.23 -19.99 10.75
C PHE A 255 -0.92 -19.00 11.03
N LEU A 256 -0.79 -17.76 10.56
CA LEU A 256 -1.81 -16.73 10.72
C LEU A 256 -3.07 -17.08 9.90
N ARG A 257 -2.90 -17.54 8.66
CA ARG A 257 -4.01 -18.08 7.83
C ARG A 257 -4.78 -19.18 8.57
N THR A 258 -4.07 -20.10 9.21
CA THR A 258 -4.64 -21.23 9.94
C THR A 258 -5.53 -20.79 11.10
N ILE A 259 -5.14 -19.72 11.81
CA ILE A 259 -5.91 -19.17 12.92
C ILE A 259 -7.08 -18.32 12.43
N ARG A 260 -6.86 -17.47 11.41
CA ARG A 260 -7.88 -16.55 10.87
C ARG A 260 -8.99 -17.27 10.10
N LYS A 261 -8.67 -18.37 9.43
CA LYS A 261 -9.60 -19.14 8.58
C LYS A 261 -10.34 -18.25 7.59
N PRO A 262 -9.60 -17.55 6.70
CA PRO A 262 -10.21 -16.64 5.74
C PRO A 262 -11.23 -17.39 4.87
N ASP A 263 -12.24 -16.65 4.39
CA ASP A 263 -13.23 -17.19 3.46
C ASP A 263 -12.61 -17.74 2.16
N ASN A 264 -13.44 -18.36 1.31
CA ASN A 264 -12.93 -19.01 0.10
C ASN A 264 -12.30 -18.06 -0.91
N ASP A 265 -12.74 -16.82 -1.00
CA ASP A 265 -12.21 -15.86 -1.96
C ASP A 265 -10.88 -15.28 -1.46
N ALA A 266 -10.84 -14.85 -0.20
CA ALA A 266 -9.62 -14.42 0.46
C ALA A 266 -8.58 -15.54 0.53
N ARG A 267 -8.99 -16.79 0.79
CA ARG A 267 -8.09 -17.95 0.89
C ARG A 267 -7.22 -18.14 -0.35
N LYS A 268 -7.70 -17.81 -1.55
CA LYS A 268 -6.90 -17.88 -2.79
C LYS A 268 -5.66 -16.98 -2.67
N HIS A 269 -5.86 -15.73 -2.25
CA HIS A 269 -4.79 -14.76 -2.01
C HIS A 269 -3.81 -15.25 -0.96
N TRP A 270 -4.33 -15.73 0.17
CA TRP A 270 -3.48 -16.23 1.23
C TRP A 270 -2.63 -17.43 0.80
N VAL A 271 -3.23 -18.42 0.12
CA VAL A 271 -2.53 -19.64 -0.29
C VAL A 271 -1.40 -19.33 -1.28
N PHE A 272 -1.66 -18.48 -2.29
CA PHE A 272 -0.59 -18.21 -3.25
C PHE A 272 0.52 -17.36 -2.64
N GLN A 273 0.17 -16.29 -1.89
CA GLN A 273 1.18 -15.43 -1.29
C GLN A 273 2.03 -16.21 -0.28
N GLU A 274 1.42 -17.07 0.54
CA GLU A 274 2.14 -17.96 1.45
C GLU A 274 3.17 -18.83 0.71
N ASN A 275 2.87 -19.25 -0.52
CA ASN A 275 3.73 -20.13 -1.30
C ASN A 275 4.84 -19.38 -2.07
N LEU A 276 4.79 -18.05 -2.19
CA LEU A 276 5.81 -17.27 -2.92
C LEU A 276 7.01 -16.89 -2.05
N TYR A 277 8.21 -17.01 -2.61
CA TYR A 277 9.40 -16.36 -2.09
C TYR A 277 9.40 -14.86 -2.42
N GLN A 278 10.24 -14.09 -1.74
CA GLN A 278 10.49 -12.69 -2.09
C GLN A 278 10.97 -12.58 -3.55
N PRO A 279 10.48 -11.59 -4.31
CA PRO A 279 10.89 -11.42 -5.70
C PRO A 279 12.36 -11.03 -5.79
N ARG A 280 12.98 -11.36 -6.92
CA ARG A 280 14.32 -10.92 -7.29
C ARG A 280 14.29 -10.20 -8.62
N LEU A 281 15.15 -9.21 -8.79
CA LEU A 281 15.33 -8.51 -10.05
C LEU A 281 16.42 -9.24 -10.87
N GLU A 282 16.07 -9.73 -12.05
CA GLU A 282 17.00 -10.28 -13.03
C GLU A 282 16.97 -9.41 -14.30
N SER A 283 18.07 -8.75 -14.61
CA SER A 283 18.13 -7.69 -15.62
C SER A 283 17.11 -6.58 -15.31
N ASP A 284 16.04 -6.44 -16.09
CA ASP A 284 14.98 -5.46 -15.90
C ASP A 284 13.62 -6.10 -15.53
N ARG A 285 13.60 -7.39 -15.17
CA ARG A 285 12.36 -8.12 -14.86
C ARG A 285 12.37 -8.72 -13.46
N LEU A 286 11.25 -8.60 -12.77
CA LEU A 286 11.01 -9.30 -11.51
C LEU A 286 10.75 -10.78 -11.78
N VAL A 287 11.42 -11.63 -11.01
CA VAL A 287 11.25 -13.09 -11.04
C VAL A 287 10.64 -13.53 -9.72
N TYR A 288 9.46 -14.14 -9.81
CA TYR A 288 8.78 -14.79 -8.69
C TYR A 288 8.95 -16.30 -8.79
N THR A 289 9.19 -16.94 -7.65
CA THR A 289 9.31 -18.40 -7.52
C THR A 289 8.49 -18.90 -6.34
N SER A 290 7.93 -20.10 -6.44
CA SER A 290 7.20 -20.72 -5.32
C SER A 290 8.04 -21.74 -4.54
N LYS A 291 7.67 -21.97 -3.29
CA LYS A 291 8.28 -22.97 -2.39
C LYS A 291 7.94 -24.39 -2.83
N ASN A 292 6.68 -24.59 -3.22
CA ASN A 292 6.15 -25.87 -3.67
C ASN A 292 5.36 -25.69 -4.96
N ALA A 293 5.14 -26.80 -5.66
CA ALA A 293 4.19 -26.86 -6.76
C ALA A 293 2.75 -26.71 -6.23
N PHE A 294 1.90 -26.02 -6.98
CA PHE A 294 0.48 -25.89 -6.67
C PHE A 294 -0.26 -27.17 -7.07
N THR A 295 -0.90 -27.81 -6.11
CA THR A 295 -1.68 -29.04 -6.34
C THR A 295 -3.00 -28.76 -7.05
N THR A 296 -3.69 -29.82 -7.50
CA THR A 296 -5.03 -29.70 -8.10
C THR A 296 -6.04 -28.98 -7.20
N GLU A 297 -5.92 -29.09 -5.87
CA GLU A 297 -6.80 -28.40 -4.92
C GLU A 297 -6.50 -26.90 -4.81
N GLU A 298 -5.32 -26.47 -5.23
CA GLU A 298 -4.84 -25.09 -5.17
C GLU A 298 -4.90 -24.39 -6.55
N ASN A 299 -5.55 -25.02 -7.55
CA ASN A 299 -5.60 -24.49 -8.91
C ASN A 299 -6.13 -23.05 -8.98
N LEU A 300 -7.14 -22.71 -8.18
CA LEU A 300 -7.71 -21.35 -8.14
C LEU A 300 -6.73 -20.35 -7.53
N SER A 301 -5.90 -20.77 -6.58
CA SER A 301 -4.85 -19.93 -6.01
C SER A 301 -3.72 -19.70 -7.00
N TRP A 302 -3.37 -20.72 -7.81
CA TRP A 302 -2.38 -20.56 -8.88
C TRP A 302 -2.86 -19.59 -9.96
N TRP A 303 -4.12 -19.73 -10.41
CA TRP A 303 -4.71 -18.78 -11.37
C TRP A 303 -4.79 -17.36 -10.79
N GLN A 304 -5.16 -17.22 -9.51
CA GLN A 304 -5.14 -15.92 -8.85
C GLN A 304 -3.72 -15.32 -8.81
N CYS A 305 -2.70 -16.14 -8.58
CA CYS A 305 -1.30 -15.71 -8.66
C CYS A 305 -0.93 -15.22 -10.06
N TYR A 306 -1.32 -15.98 -11.09
CA TYR A 306 -1.07 -15.62 -12.49
C TYR A 306 -1.69 -14.26 -12.85
N GLU A 307 -2.96 -14.06 -12.54
CA GLU A 307 -3.67 -12.79 -12.79
C GLU A 307 -3.02 -11.60 -12.07
N ILE A 308 -2.61 -11.78 -10.81
CA ILE A 308 -1.93 -10.73 -10.04
C ILE A 308 -0.56 -10.41 -10.65
N LEU A 309 0.20 -11.42 -11.08
CA LEU A 309 1.48 -11.19 -11.77
C LEU A 309 1.29 -10.47 -13.11
N GLN A 310 0.22 -10.76 -13.86
CA GLN A 310 -0.11 -10.05 -15.10
C GLN A 310 -0.46 -8.57 -14.81
N MET A 311 -1.23 -8.32 -13.76
CA MET A 311 -1.53 -6.96 -13.30
C MET A 311 -0.25 -6.20 -12.93
N ILE A 312 0.66 -6.82 -12.18
CA ILE A 312 1.96 -6.22 -11.81
C ILE A 312 2.81 -5.92 -13.05
N ASP A 313 2.86 -6.84 -14.03
CA ASP A 313 3.59 -6.61 -15.28
C ASP A 313 3.02 -5.43 -16.07
N HIS A 314 1.70 -5.34 -16.17
CA HIS A 314 1.03 -4.20 -16.80
C HIS A 314 1.37 -2.89 -16.07
N GLU A 315 1.34 -2.90 -14.75
CA GLU A 315 1.61 -1.73 -13.93
C GLU A 315 3.06 -1.23 -14.07
N LEU A 316 4.03 -2.14 -14.09
CA LEU A 316 5.45 -1.85 -14.33
C LEU A 316 5.64 -1.19 -15.71
N ARG A 317 5.02 -1.73 -16.76
CA ARG A 317 5.11 -1.16 -18.12
C ARG A 317 4.48 0.22 -18.21
N ASN A 318 3.36 0.43 -17.53
CA ASN A 318 2.69 1.72 -17.48
C ASN A 318 3.53 2.77 -16.75
N VAL A 319 4.11 2.43 -15.59
CA VAL A 319 5.07 3.32 -14.90
C VAL A 319 6.26 3.63 -15.79
N ASP A 320 6.85 2.63 -16.43
CA ASP A 320 8.03 2.80 -17.28
C ASP A 320 7.77 3.74 -18.46
N SER A 321 6.59 3.60 -19.09
CA SER A 321 6.13 4.48 -20.16
C SER A 321 5.96 5.91 -19.64
N LEU A 322 5.26 6.11 -18.52
CA LEU A 322 5.07 7.44 -17.94
C LEU A 322 6.40 8.13 -17.57
N LEU A 323 7.31 7.41 -16.93
CA LEU A 323 8.61 7.95 -16.54
C LEU A 323 9.44 8.33 -17.78
N THR A 324 9.37 7.53 -18.83
CA THR A 324 10.05 7.80 -20.11
C THR A 324 9.46 9.04 -20.79
N ASP A 325 8.13 9.09 -20.95
CA ASP A 325 7.43 10.19 -21.63
C ASP A 325 7.60 11.54 -20.93
N THR A 326 7.81 11.50 -19.61
CA THR A 326 8.01 12.69 -18.80
C THR A 326 9.47 12.98 -18.45
N ASN A 327 10.41 12.28 -19.11
CA ASN A 327 11.85 12.44 -18.95
C ASN A 327 12.33 12.34 -17.49
N ARG A 328 11.74 11.42 -16.73
CA ARG A 328 12.14 11.08 -15.36
C ARG A 328 13.06 9.87 -15.35
N GLN A 329 13.79 9.72 -14.25
CA GLN A 329 14.57 8.51 -14.02
C GLN A 329 13.65 7.29 -13.97
N ARG A 330 13.89 6.33 -14.87
CA ARG A 330 13.15 5.07 -14.93
C ARG A 330 13.52 4.17 -13.76
N LEU A 331 12.58 3.31 -13.37
CA LEU A 331 12.84 2.21 -12.44
C LEU A 331 13.69 1.12 -13.13
N ALA A 332 14.37 0.31 -12.33
CA ALA A 332 15.14 -0.83 -12.81
C ALA A 332 14.22 -2.01 -13.19
N ALA A 333 13.16 -2.25 -12.41
CA ALA A 333 12.12 -3.21 -12.75
C ALA A 333 11.14 -2.60 -13.78
N ARG A 334 10.89 -3.33 -14.88
CA ARG A 334 10.05 -2.90 -16.01
C ARG A 334 9.07 -3.98 -16.50
N GLY A 335 9.08 -5.15 -15.88
CA GLY A 335 8.12 -6.22 -16.14
C GLY A 335 8.32 -7.41 -15.20
N VAL A 336 7.48 -8.43 -15.35
CA VAL A 336 7.51 -9.68 -14.57
C VAL A 336 7.86 -10.83 -15.51
N SER A 337 8.91 -11.59 -15.20
CA SER A 337 9.38 -12.70 -16.03
C SER A 337 8.35 -13.83 -16.17
N ASN A 338 8.24 -14.36 -17.40
CA ASN A 338 7.47 -15.56 -17.76
C ASN A 338 5.95 -15.47 -17.54
N VAL A 339 5.41 -14.28 -17.36
CA VAL A 339 3.97 -14.07 -17.11
C VAL A 339 3.14 -13.99 -18.40
N GLU A 340 3.77 -13.93 -19.57
CA GLU A 340 3.06 -13.79 -20.84
C GLU A 340 2.24 -15.03 -21.21
N GLU A 341 2.66 -16.21 -20.73
CA GLU A 341 1.99 -17.48 -21.00
C GLU A 341 2.04 -18.38 -19.76
N PRO A 342 0.94 -19.03 -19.36
CA PRO A 342 0.92 -19.94 -18.21
C PRO A 342 2.01 -21.02 -18.27
N LYS A 343 2.24 -21.59 -19.45
CA LYS A 343 3.27 -22.63 -19.68
C LYS A 343 4.69 -22.17 -19.38
N ARG A 344 4.97 -20.87 -19.50
CA ARG A 344 6.27 -20.30 -19.15
C ARG A 344 6.37 -20.09 -17.64
N LEU A 345 5.30 -19.62 -17.00
CA LEU A 345 5.28 -19.35 -15.57
C LEU A 345 5.48 -20.62 -14.74
N VAL A 346 4.96 -21.76 -15.19
CA VAL A 346 5.14 -23.08 -14.54
C VAL A 346 6.62 -23.42 -14.27
N LYS A 347 7.57 -22.86 -15.03
CA LYS A 347 9.01 -23.08 -14.81
C LYS A 347 9.52 -22.50 -13.49
N SER A 348 8.89 -21.44 -12.98
CA SER A 348 9.26 -20.80 -11.71
C SER A 348 8.19 -20.97 -10.63
N ILE A 349 6.93 -21.18 -11.01
CA ILE A 349 5.79 -21.41 -10.13
C ILE A 349 5.08 -22.71 -10.58
N PRO A 350 5.64 -23.89 -10.26
CA PRO A 350 5.18 -25.17 -10.80
C PRO A 350 3.77 -25.57 -10.34
N THR A 351 3.16 -26.48 -11.09
CA THR A 351 1.90 -27.18 -10.77
C THR A 351 2.16 -28.68 -10.60
N GLU A 352 1.36 -29.35 -9.78
CA GLU A 352 1.44 -30.80 -9.54
C GLU A 352 0.08 -31.47 -9.77
N GLY A 353 0.02 -32.48 -10.63
CA GLY A 353 -1.20 -33.24 -10.92
C GLY A 353 -2.18 -32.57 -11.89
N TRP A 354 -1.82 -31.42 -12.47
CA TRP A 354 -2.58 -30.68 -13.48
C TRP A 354 -1.68 -29.73 -14.28
N GLU A 355 -2.16 -29.28 -15.44
CA GLU A 355 -1.49 -28.27 -16.27
C GLU A 355 -2.41 -27.06 -16.49
N PRO A 356 -1.89 -25.83 -16.45
CA PRO A 356 -2.69 -24.66 -16.75
C PRO A 356 -2.92 -24.54 -18.26
N VAL A 357 -4.20 -24.47 -18.64
CA VAL A 357 -4.65 -24.27 -20.03
C VAL A 357 -5.43 -22.97 -20.08
N ASP A 358 -4.88 -21.99 -20.78
CA ASP A 358 -5.58 -20.73 -21.10
C ASP A 358 -6.52 -21.00 -22.28
N THR A 359 -7.83 -20.79 -22.10
CA THR A 359 -8.87 -21.09 -23.10
C THR A 359 -9.60 -19.86 -23.57
#